data_AF-A0A432M848-F1
#
_entry.id   AF-A0A432M848-F1
#
_cell.length_a   1.000
_cell.length_b   1.000
_cell.length_c   1.000
_cell.angle_alpha   90.00
_cell.angle_beta   90.00
_cell.angle_gamma   90.00
#
_symmetry.space_group_name_H-M   'P 1'
#
loop_
_entity.id
_entity.type
_entity.pdbx_description
1 polymer ?
#
loop_
_entity_poly.entity_id
_entity_poly.type
_entity_poly.pdbx_seq_one_letter_code
_entity_poly.pdbx_strand_id
1 'polypeptide(L)'
;MPKQNRDTSPPPTKRVLRARKKVDYGRIEKTYDHCSFISTKKPKARIININVANGRMRAAPPLTSWPFPGMHQAVTYYPDLNNAEGWNTRRGDEIFMPFACLNVKGEAVWQGLEQEVAGLSADPAACAHFDQIAISMRASQKSSDITECVGEAAAAIYVLEQHPGYKMTWGYYIHSGTGIDQIWEKPNNAGGTDFLIVEAKGPGASVNSSVFVPPGYSQMDEGWVANHLYSMSNNGRAAGQRIVNALGLQFVNAYPNFSGAIKSYYGLAQTSRHKQSASRVYGTVVEAQWLSDGRLGHNHSTWVRYFT
;
A
#
# COMPACT_ATOMS: atom_id res chain seq x y z
N MET A 1 94.49 5.07 21.26
CA MET A 1 93.45 4.03 21.04
C MET A 1 92.32 4.31 22.03
N PRO A 2 91.02 4.35 21.64
CA PRO A 2 90.34 3.36 20.80
C PRO A 2 89.47 3.89 19.63
N LYS A 3 89.32 2.99 18.65
CA LYS A 3 88.20 2.63 17.76
C LYS A 3 87.36 3.70 17.01
N GLN A 4 87.63 3.70 15.70
CA GLN A 4 86.72 3.81 14.55
C GLN A 4 85.21 3.69 14.81
N ASN A 5 84.44 4.56 14.14
CA ASN A 5 83.32 4.12 13.32
C ASN A 5 83.28 4.95 12.03
N ARG A 6 83.51 4.29 10.90
CA ARG A 6 83.36 4.84 9.55
C ARG A 6 81.89 4.78 9.19
N ASP A 7 81.27 5.94 9.03
CA ASP A 7 79.94 6.05 8.44
C ASP A 7 80.10 6.07 6.92
N THR A 8 79.92 4.91 6.30
CA THR A 8 79.88 4.73 4.83
C THR A 8 78.43 4.65 4.39
N SER A 9 77.69 5.73 4.57
CA SER A 9 76.35 5.88 4.01
C SER A 9 76.45 6.43 2.58
N PRO A 10 75.95 5.73 1.54
CA PRO A 10 75.98 6.22 0.17
C PRO A 10 75.06 7.44 0.01
N PRO A 11 75.37 8.37 -0.92
CA PRO A 11 74.58 9.58 -1.11
C PRO A 11 73.15 9.23 -1.59
N PRO A 12 72.13 10.00 -1.18
CA PRO A 12 70.74 9.71 -1.52
C PRO A 12 70.54 9.81 -3.03
N THR A 13 70.08 8.71 -3.64
CA THR A 13 69.70 8.65 -5.04
C THR A 13 68.49 9.56 -5.27
N LYS A 14 68.62 10.56 -6.16
CA LYS A 14 67.50 11.39 -6.62
C LYS A 14 66.39 10.49 -7.15
N ARG A 15 65.26 10.44 -6.45
CA ARG A 15 64.07 9.69 -6.85
C ARG A 15 63.50 10.35 -8.12
N VAL A 16 63.73 9.73 -9.27
CA VAL A 16 63.08 10.11 -10.52
C VAL A 16 61.58 9.81 -10.39
N LEU A 17 60.77 10.84 -10.21
CA LEU A 17 59.32 10.73 -10.31
C LEU A 17 58.97 10.37 -11.75
N ARG A 18 58.70 9.08 -12.01
CA ARG A 18 58.12 8.66 -13.29
C ARG A 18 56.76 9.34 -13.42
N ALA A 19 56.59 10.15 -14.47
CA ALA A 19 55.30 10.74 -14.81
C ALA A 19 54.27 9.60 -14.96
N ARG A 20 53.31 9.52 -14.03
CA ARG A 20 52.21 8.56 -14.13
C ARG A 20 51.37 8.97 -15.33
N LYS A 21 51.27 8.08 -16.32
CA LYS A 21 50.36 8.22 -17.46
C LYS A 21 48.96 8.43 -16.88
N LYS A 22 48.32 9.58 -17.16
CA LYS A 22 46.94 9.84 -16.74
C LYS A 22 46.08 8.71 -17.29
N VAL A 23 45.42 7.98 -16.39
CA VAL A 23 44.42 6.98 -16.77
C VAL A 23 43.24 7.78 -17.33
N ASP A 24 42.92 7.53 -18.59
CA ASP A 24 41.76 8.12 -19.25
C ASP A 24 40.50 7.37 -18.80
N TYR A 25 39.89 7.84 -17.72
CA TYR A 25 38.69 7.23 -17.14
C TYR A 25 37.48 7.30 -18.09
N GLY A 26 37.45 8.25 -19.03
CA GLY A 26 36.36 8.35 -20.03
C GLY A 26 36.39 7.22 -21.05
N ARG A 27 37.57 6.62 -21.30
CA ARG A 27 37.71 5.41 -22.12
C ARG A 27 37.34 4.13 -21.37
N ILE A 28 37.46 4.15 -20.03
CA ILE A 28 37.10 3.02 -19.16
C ILE A 28 35.57 2.97 -18.94
N GLU A 29 34.92 4.13 -18.73
CA GLU A 29 33.46 4.23 -18.52
C GLU A 29 32.65 3.54 -19.63
N LYS A 30 32.96 3.81 -20.90
CA LYS A 30 32.24 3.21 -22.04
C LYS A 30 32.42 1.71 -22.20
N THR A 31 33.39 1.10 -21.50
CA THR A 31 33.59 -0.36 -21.56
C THR A 31 32.65 -1.09 -20.60
N TYR A 32 32.15 -0.42 -19.55
CA TYR A 32 31.27 -1.02 -18.54
C TYR A 32 29.79 -0.69 -18.73
N ASP A 33 29.43 0.27 -19.59
CA ASP A 33 28.03 0.60 -19.91
C ASP A 33 27.24 -0.57 -20.53
N HIS A 34 27.93 -1.57 -21.08
CA HIS A 34 27.32 -2.77 -21.66
C HIS A 34 27.41 -4.02 -20.77
N CYS A 35 28.06 -3.92 -19.61
CA CYS A 35 28.13 -4.99 -18.64
C CYS A 35 27.05 -4.78 -17.58
N SER A 36 25.81 -5.15 -17.90
CA SER A 36 24.82 -5.36 -16.84
C SER A 36 25.35 -6.46 -15.93
N PHE A 37 25.68 -6.11 -14.69
CA PHE A 37 25.86 -7.10 -13.64
C PHE A 37 24.51 -7.80 -13.47
N ILE A 38 24.30 -8.91 -14.19
CA ILE A 38 23.28 -9.88 -13.84
C ILE A 38 23.76 -10.46 -12.52
N SER A 39 23.38 -9.82 -11.41
CA SER A 39 23.36 -10.49 -10.13
C SER A 39 22.59 -11.78 -10.37
N THR A 40 23.29 -12.91 -10.32
CA THR A 40 22.65 -14.18 -10.06
C THR A 40 21.99 -13.99 -8.72
N LYS A 41 20.71 -13.57 -8.74
CA LYS A 41 19.89 -13.48 -7.55
C LYS A 41 19.97 -14.89 -6.98
N LYS A 42 20.81 -15.08 -5.95
CA LYS A 42 20.68 -16.24 -5.07
C LYS A 42 19.20 -16.30 -4.78
N PRO A 43 18.50 -17.42 -5.05
CA PRO A 43 17.10 -17.51 -4.71
C PRO A 43 17.05 -17.20 -3.22
N LYS A 44 16.58 -15.99 -2.89
CA LYS A 44 16.26 -15.66 -1.51
C LYS A 44 15.17 -16.66 -1.23
N ALA A 45 15.44 -17.66 -0.40
CA ALA A 45 14.38 -18.43 0.23
C ALA A 45 13.42 -17.37 0.74
N ARG A 46 12.23 -17.30 0.13
CA ARG A 46 11.18 -16.40 0.58
C ARG A 46 10.86 -16.93 1.97
N ILE A 47 11.43 -16.29 2.98
CA ILE A 47 11.05 -16.56 4.36
C ILE A 47 9.62 -16.04 4.43
N ILE A 48 8.70 -16.98 4.33
CA ILE A 48 7.30 -16.78 4.67
C ILE A 48 7.36 -16.44 6.15
N ASN A 49 7.23 -15.16 6.51
CA ASN A 49 7.02 -14.76 7.90
C ASN A 49 5.59 -15.15 8.30
N ILE A 50 5.36 -16.46 8.26
CA ILE A 50 4.34 -17.11 9.06
C ILE A 50 4.72 -16.80 10.50
N ASN A 51 3.75 -16.53 11.37
CA ASN A 51 4.04 -16.46 12.79
C ASN A 51 4.64 -17.82 13.20
N VAL A 52 5.97 -17.85 13.39
CA VAL A 52 6.79 -19.09 13.38
C VAL A 52 6.39 -20.02 14.52
N ALA A 53 5.72 -19.48 15.54
CA ALA A 53 5.17 -20.27 16.63
C ALA A 53 4.01 -21.19 16.21
N ASN A 54 3.22 -20.85 15.19
CA ASN A 54 1.94 -21.53 14.92
C ASN A 54 1.65 -21.91 13.46
N GLY A 55 2.39 -21.47 12.45
CA GLY A 55 2.04 -21.84 11.06
C GLY A 55 0.94 -20.95 10.42
N ARG A 56 0.54 -19.86 11.08
CA ARG A 56 -0.56 -18.95 10.69
C ARG A 56 -0.14 -17.58 10.14
N MET A 57 -0.96 -17.02 9.25
CA MET A 57 -0.87 -15.62 8.81
C MET A 57 -1.24 -14.67 9.96
N ARG A 58 -0.47 -13.58 10.15
CA ARG A 58 -0.69 -12.62 11.25
C ARG A 58 -2.01 -11.86 11.13
N ALA A 59 -2.46 -11.61 9.90
CA ALA A 59 -3.72 -10.92 9.62
C ALA A 59 -4.96 -11.81 9.71
N ALA A 60 -4.79 -13.12 9.92
CA ALA A 60 -5.92 -14.02 10.11
C ALA A 60 -6.62 -13.75 11.45
N PRO A 61 -7.93 -14.09 11.58
CA PRO A 61 -8.65 -13.95 12.83
C PRO A 61 -7.95 -14.63 14.01
N PRO A 62 -7.99 -14.05 15.22
CA PRO A 62 -7.46 -14.66 16.43
C PRO A 62 -8.02 -16.09 16.65
N LEU A 63 -7.20 -16.96 17.23
CA LEU A 63 -7.64 -18.33 17.60
C LEU A 63 -8.75 -18.31 18.67
N THR A 64 -8.88 -17.23 19.44
CA THR A 64 -9.92 -17.07 20.46
C THR A 64 -11.26 -16.65 19.87
N SER A 65 -11.28 -16.20 18.62
CA SER A 65 -12.46 -15.81 17.84
C SER A 65 -12.62 -16.73 16.61
N TRP A 66 -12.26 -18.00 16.77
CA TRP A 66 -12.23 -19.02 15.72
C TRP A 66 -13.64 -19.42 15.31
N PRO A 67 -13.99 -19.42 14.00
CA PRO A 67 -15.29 -19.91 13.59
C PRO A 67 -15.32 -21.42 13.68
N PHE A 68 -16.00 -21.92 14.70
CA PHE A 68 -16.67 -23.21 14.59
C PHE A 68 -17.78 -23.09 13.53
N PRO A 69 -18.13 -24.17 12.82
CA PRO A 69 -19.35 -24.20 12.02
C PRO A 69 -20.53 -23.64 12.84
N GLY A 70 -21.18 -22.58 12.35
CA GLY A 70 -22.32 -21.93 13.03
C GLY A 70 -21.98 -20.81 14.03
N MET A 71 -20.76 -20.26 14.03
CA MET A 71 -20.36 -19.16 14.94
C MET A 71 -21.21 -17.89 14.76
N HIS A 72 -21.54 -17.53 13.52
CA HIS A 72 -22.43 -16.42 13.20
C HIS A 72 -23.15 -16.69 11.88
N GLN A 73 -24.41 -16.29 11.76
CA GLN A 73 -25.23 -16.55 10.56
C GLN A 73 -24.69 -15.89 9.28
N ALA A 74 -23.94 -14.79 9.43
CA ALA A 74 -23.37 -14.02 8.33
C ALA A 74 -21.89 -14.36 8.05
N VAL A 75 -21.33 -15.41 8.68
CA VAL A 75 -19.96 -15.87 8.41
C VAL A 75 -19.94 -17.37 8.22
N THR A 76 -19.51 -17.80 7.02
CA THR A 76 -19.33 -19.22 6.69
C THR A 76 -17.85 -19.58 6.70
N TYR A 77 -17.48 -20.62 7.44
CA TYR A 77 -16.12 -21.18 7.43
C TYR A 77 -16.02 -22.36 6.49
N TYR A 78 -15.01 -22.33 5.63
CA TYR A 78 -14.70 -23.41 4.69
C TYR A 78 -13.40 -24.11 5.10
N PRO A 79 -13.47 -25.38 5.56
CA PRO A 79 -12.32 -26.09 6.11
C PRO A 79 -11.32 -26.58 5.06
N ASP A 80 -11.73 -26.73 3.80
CA ASP A 80 -10.87 -27.08 2.67
C ASP A 80 -11.38 -26.44 1.38
N LEU A 81 -10.64 -25.44 0.88
CA LEU A 81 -11.00 -24.73 -0.34
C LEU A 81 -10.76 -25.53 -1.63
N ASN A 82 -10.09 -26.68 -1.58
CA ASN A 82 -9.94 -27.53 -2.75
C ASN A 82 -11.17 -28.43 -2.97
N ASN A 83 -11.98 -28.63 -1.93
CA ASN A 83 -13.15 -29.51 -1.94
C ASN A 83 -14.42 -28.79 -1.42
N ALA A 84 -14.39 -27.47 -1.30
CA ALA A 84 -15.50 -26.68 -0.78
C ALA A 84 -16.57 -26.47 -1.87
N GLU A 85 -17.71 -27.14 -1.72
CA GLU A 85 -18.92 -26.80 -2.46
C GLU A 85 -19.41 -25.39 -2.06
N GLY A 86 -19.81 -24.57 -3.03
CA GLY A 86 -20.29 -23.21 -2.78
C GLY A 86 -19.21 -22.12 -2.66
N TRP A 87 -17.94 -22.47 -2.43
CA TRP A 87 -16.85 -21.48 -2.43
C TRP A 87 -16.75 -20.77 -3.79
N ASN A 88 -16.54 -19.44 -3.78
CA ASN A 88 -16.58 -18.57 -4.96
C ASN A 88 -17.93 -18.56 -5.72
N THR A 89 -18.98 -19.18 -5.19
CA THR A 89 -20.34 -19.07 -5.76
C THR A 89 -21.01 -17.84 -5.14
N ARG A 90 -20.54 -16.66 -5.56
CA ARG A 90 -20.91 -15.38 -4.95
C ARG A 90 -22.42 -15.11 -5.04
N ARG A 91 -23.08 -14.95 -3.89
CA ARG A 91 -24.29 -14.10 -3.81
C ARG A 91 -23.87 -12.64 -3.88
N GLY A 92 -24.70 -11.77 -4.45
CA GLY A 92 -24.31 -10.39 -4.79
C GLY A 92 -23.77 -9.55 -3.61
N ASP A 93 -23.96 -10.00 -2.38
CA ASP A 93 -23.60 -9.41 -1.11
C ASP A 93 -22.49 -10.15 -0.34
N GLU A 94 -21.84 -11.17 -0.93
CA GLU A 94 -20.83 -11.97 -0.22
C GLU A 94 -19.40 -11.67 -0.67
N ILE A 95 -18.50 -11.62 0.32
CA ILE A 95 -17.05 -11.52 0.12
C ILE A 95 -16.36 -12.82 0.55
N PHE A 96 -15.23 -13.12 -0.08
CA PHE A 96 -14.45 -14.34 0.17
C PHE A 96 -13.02 -13.98 0.57
N MET A 97 -12.57 -14.53 1.70
CA MET A 97 -11.23 -14.29 2.25
C MET A 97 -10.50 -15.63 2.42
N PRO A 98 -9.71 -16.06 1.43
CA PRO A 98 -8.91 -17.27 1.52
C PRO A 98 -7.65 -17.06 2.36
N PHE A 99 -7.34 -18.01 3.22
CA PHE A 99 -6.15 -17.99 4.07
C PHE A 99 -5.42 -19.34 3.98
N ALA A 100 -4.09 -19.27 3.91
CA ALA A 100 -3.25 -20.44 4.13
C ALA A 100 -3.14 -20.72 5.64
N CYS A 101 -3.39 -21.97 6.02
CA CYS A 101 -3.32 -22.48 7.38
C CYS A 101 -4.16 -21.66 8.37
N LEU A 102 -5.36 -21.23 7.97
CA LEU A 102 -6.31 -20.53 8.85
C LEU A 102 -6.61 -21.34 10.12
N ASN A 103 -6.71 -22.65 9.98
CA ASN A 103 -6.69 -23.62 11.06
C ASN A 103 -5.48 -24.54 10.93
N VAL A 104 -4.52 -24.36 11.83
CA VAL A 104 -3.23 -25.05 11.85
C VAL A 104 -3.32 -26.51 12.26
N LYS A 105 -4.45 -26.91 12.84
CA LYS A 105 -4.79 -28.31 13.15
C LYS A 105 -5.60 -28.95 12.03
N GLY A 106 -6.07 -28.17 11.06
CA GLY A 106 -6.81 -28.68 9.91
C GLY A 106 -5.90 -29.41 8.95
N GLU A 107 -6.45 -30.37 8.22
CA GLU A 107 -5.71 -31.18 7.25
C GLU A 107 -5.40 -30.41 5.96
N ALA A 108 -6.28 -29.47 5.58
CA ALA A 108 -6.12 -28.67 4.38
C ALA A 108 -5.27 -27.41 4.61
N VAL A 109 -4.37 -27.15 3.67
CA VAL A 109 -3.54 -25.94 3.67
C VAL A 109 -4.37 -24.69 3.40
N TRP A 110 -5.37 -24.77 2.52
CA TRP A 110 -6.16 -23.62 2.14
C TRP A 110 -7.57 -23.69 2.69
N GLN A 111 -7.93 -22.66 3.44
CA GLN A 111 -9.20 -22.51 4.14
C GLN A 111 -9.77 -21.12 3.84
N GLY A 112 -11.06 -20.93 4.07
CA GLY A 112 -11.72 -19.68 3.70
C GLY A 112 -12.74 -19.21 4.70
N LEU A 113 -12.96 -17.91 4.67
CA LEU A 113 -14.09 -17.24 5.29
C LEU A 113 -14.91 -16.59 4.21
N GLU A 114 -16.22 -16.73 4.32
CA GLU A 114 -17.21 -15.98 3.56
C GLU A 114 -17.97 -15.10 4.54
N GLN A 115 -18.27 -13.87 4.12
CA GLN A 115 -18.99 -12.91 4.93
C GLN A 115 -19.97 -12.11 4.06
N GLU A 116 -21.18 -11.91 4.56
CA GLU A 116 -22.15 -11.00 3.96
C GLU A 116 -21.79 -9.53 4.25
N VAL A 117 -21.90 -8.67 3.25
CA VAL A 117 -21.60 -7.23 3.30
C VAL A 117 -22.75 -6.45 2.69
N ALA A 118 -23.42 -5.66 3.52
CA ALA A 118 -24.57 -4.86 3.09
C ALA A 118 -24.18 -3.86 1.99
N GLY A 119 -25.03 -3.73 0.97
CA GLY A 119 -24.85 -2.75 -0.10
C GLY A 119 -23.83 -3.11 -1.18
N LEU A 120 -23.08 -4.22 -1.03
CA LEU A 120 -22.10 -4.68 -2.02
C LEU A 120 -22.74 -4.94 -3.39
N SER A 121 -23.91 -5.59 -3.42
CA SER A 121 -24.61 -5.94 -4.67
C SER A 121 -25.00 -4.73 -5.53
N ALA A 122 -25.05 -3.53 -4.93
CA ALA A 122 -25.36 -2.30 -5.64
C ALA A 122 -24.12 -1.62 -6.24
N ASP A 123 -22.90 -2.10 -5.98
CA ASP A 123 -21.64 -1.50 -6.44
C ASP A 123 -20.73 -2.51 -7.14
N PRO A 124 -20.78 -2.59 -8.50
CA PRO A 124 -19.95 -3.49 -9.27
C PRO A 124 -18.43 -3.28 -9.09
N ALA A 125 -18.00 -2.04 -8.80
CA ALA A 125 -16.57 -1.75 -8.60
C ALA A 125 -16.11 -2.30 -7.24
N ALA A 126 -16.96 -2.20 -6.21
CA ALA A 126 -16.69 -2.86 -4.93
C ALA A 126 -16.69 -4.39 -5.04
N CYS A 127 -17.58 -4.99 -5.85
CA CYS A 127 -17.52 -6.43 -6.15
C CYS A 127 -16.17 -6.82 -6.78
N ALA A 128 -15.74 -6.11 -7.82
CA ALA A 128 -14.46 -6.35 -8.48
C ALA A 128 -13.26 -6.15 -7.52
N HIS A 129 -13.36 -5.19 -6.61
CA HIS A 129 -12.38 -4.96 -5.55
C HIS A 129 -12.22 -6.20 -4.65
N PHE A 130 -13.31 -6.75 -4.13
CA PHE A 130 -13.26 -7.96 -3.29
C PHE A 130 -12.81 -9.20 -4.06
N ASP A 131 -13.17 -9.34 -5.34
CA ASP A 131 -12.64 -10.42 -6.19
C ASP A 131 -11.12 -10.37 -6.31
N GLN A 132 -10.58 -9.18 -6.60
CA GLN A 132 -9.15 -9.01 -6.74
C GLN A 132 -8.42 -9.25 -5.41
N ILE A 133 -9.01 -8.86 -4.28
CA ILE A 133 -8.51 -9.20 -2.94
C ILE A 133 -8.45 -10.71 -2.76
N ALA A 134 -9.53 -11.44 -3.03
CA ALA A 134 -9.58 -12.89 -2.86
C ALA A 134 -8.50 -13.60 -3.71
N ILE A 135 -8.35 -13.17 -4.97
CA ILE A 135 -7.31 -13.67 -5.89
C ILE A 135 -5.91 -13.38 -5.32
N SER A 136 -5.64 -12.15 -4.90
CA SER A 136 -4.34 -11.76 -4.35
C SER A 136 -4.02 -12.49 -3.05
N MET A 137 -5.00 -12.67 -2.16
CA MET A 137 -4.83 -13.45 -0.93
C MET A 137 -4.49 -14.90 -1.22
N ARG A 138 -5.13 -15.52 -2.22
CA ARG A 138 -4.84 -16.89 -2.64
C ARG A 138 -3.48 -17.04 -3.30
N ALA A 139 -3.03 -16.02 -4.03
CA ALA A 139 -1.73 -16.02 -4.69
C ALA A 139 -0.57 -15.65 -3.76
N SER A 140 -0.83 -14.87 -2.70
CA SER A 140 0.23 -14.37 -1.84
C SER A 140 0.63 -15.36 -0.74
N GLN A 141 1.93 -15.45 -0.55
CA GLN A 141 2.55 -16.15 0.57
C GLN A 141 3.13 -15.17 1.59
N LYS A 142 3.12 -13.86 1.33
CA LYS A 142 3.71 -12.88 2.26
C LYS A 142 2.65 -12.37 3.21
N SER A 143 2.92 -12.47 4.52
CA SER A 143 1.99 -11.96 5.53
C SER A 143 1.70 -10.46 5.37
N SER A 144 2.62 -9.65 4.85
CA SER A 144 2.40 -8.22 4.59
C SER A 144 1.30 -7.98 3.56
N ASP A 145 1.31 -8.74 2.48
CA ASP A 145 0.37 -8.57 1.37
C ASP A 145 -1.02 -9.06 1.80
N ILE A 146 -1.08 -10.12 2.62
CA ILE A 146 -2.34 -10.55 3.25
C ILE A 146 -2.85 -9.51 4.24
N THR A 147 -1.97 -8.90 5.05
CA THR A 147 -2.35 -7.79 5.93
C THR A 147 -2.95 -6.63 5.15
N GLU A 148 -2.34 -6.23 4.03
CA GLU A 148 -2.85 -5.20 3.13
C GLU A 148 -4.23 -5.57 2.58
N CYS A 149 -4.39 -6.79 2.05
CA CYS A 149 -5.66 -7.30 1.55
C CYS A 149 -6.79 -7.26 2.60
N VAL A 150 -6.50 -7.68 3.84
CA VAL A 150 -7.49 -7.63 4.95
C VAL A 150 -7.82 -6.18 5.33
N GLY A 151 -6.83 -5.28 5.27
CA GLY A 151 -7.06 -3.85 5.46
C GLY A 151 -7.99 -3.25 4.41
N GLU A 152 -7.70 -3.51 3.14
CA GLU A 152 -8.49 -3.07 1.99
C GLU A 152 -9.93 -3.58 2.08
N ALA A 153 -10.11 -4.86 2.43
CA ALA A 153 -11.44 -5.44 2.62
C ALA A 153 -12.22 -4.73 3.74
N ALA A 154 -11.61 -4.50 4.90
CA ALA A 154 -12.27 -3.81 6.02
C ALA A 154 -12.63 -2.35 5.70
N ALA A 155 -11.76 -1.66 4.97
CA ALA A 155 -12.00 -0.30 4.49
C ALA A 155 -13.20 -0.23 3.53
N ALA A 156 -13.34 -1.21 2.63
CA ALA A 156 -14.47 -1.27 1.73
C ALA A 156 -15.78 -1.62 2.45
N ILE A 157 -15.75 -2.56 3.41
CA ILE A 157 -16.89 -2.90 4.27
C ILE A 157 -17.38 -1.64 5.01
N TYR A 158 -16.47 -0.86 5.59
CA TYR A 158 -16.81 0.38 6.29
C TYR A 158 -17.63 1.34 5.43
N VAL A 159 -17.18 1.61 4.20
CA VAL A 159 -17.88 2.57 3.34
C VAL A 159 -19.24 2.03 2.89
N LEU A 160 -19.30 0.75 2.52
CA LEU A 160 -20.54 0.11 2.08
C LEU A 160 -21.61 0.10 3.17
N GLU A 161 -21.23 -0.26 4.40
CA GLU A 161 -22.18 -0.41 5.51
C GLU A 161 -22.54 0.92 6.17
N GLN A 162 -21.57 1.82 6.36
CA GLN A 162 -21.78 3.04 7.15
C GLN A 162 -22.12 4.26 6.29
N HIS A 163 -21.80 4.24 5.00
CA HIS A 163 -21.96 5.39 4.10
C HIS A 163 -22.72 5.03 2.82
N PRO A 164 -23.98 4.57 2.95
CA PRO A 164 -24.76 4.14 1.80
C PRO A 164 -24.91 5.26 0.77
N GLY A 165 -24.79 4.86 -0.50
CA GLY A 165 -24.83 5.75 -1.66
C GLY A 165 -23.48 6.26 -2.14
N TYR A 166 -22.40 6.04 -1.39
CA TYR A 166 -21.05 6.14 -1.95
C TYR A 166 -20.80 5.00 -2.93
N LYS A 167 -20.06 5.29 -4.01
CA LYS A 167 -19.66 4.33 -5.03
C LYS A 167 -18.16 4.33 -5.21
N MET A 168 -17.56 3.14 -5.27
CA MET A 168 -16.12 2.99 -5.45
C MET A 168 -15.73 3.43 -6.87
N THR A 169 -14.73 4.29 -6.96
CA THR A 169 -14.13 4.73 -8.24
C THR A 169 -12.65 4.38 -8.34
N TRP A 170 -12.02 4.09 -7.19
CA TRP A 170 -10.66 3.59 -7.09
C TRP A 170 -10.58 2.57 -5.96
N GLY A 171 -9.90 1.48 -6.21
CA GLY A 171 -9.63 0.45 -5.21
C GLY A 171 -8.68 -0.61 -5.76
N TYR A 172 -8.47 -1.64 -4.97
CA TYR A 172 -7.56 -2.76 -5.20
C TYR A 172 -7.62 -3.40 -6.62
N TYR A 173 -8.79 -3.43 -7.27
CA TYR A 173 -8.96 -4.00 -8.62
C TYR A 173 -8.24 -3.21 -9.75
N ILE A 174 -7.92 -1.94 -9.53
CA ILE A 174 -7.23 -1.06 -10.49
C ILE A 174 -6.01 -0.34 -9.89
N HIS A 175 -5.72 -0.57 -8.61
CA HIS A 175 -4.63 0.08 -7.91
C HIS A 175 -3.28 -0.34 -8.48
N SER A 176 -2.52 0.62 -9.03
CA SER A 176 -1.06 0.49 -9.16
C SER A 176 -0.34 1.82 -8.90
N GLY A 177 0.41 1.87 -7.79
CA GLY A 177 1.52 2.80 -7.56
C GLY A 177 1.18 4.22 -7.09
N THR A 178 -0.07 4.52 -6.73
CA THR A 178 -0.51 5.90 -6.44
C THR A 178 -0.66 6.24 -4.97
N GLY A 179 -0.43 5.29 -4.05
CA GLY A 179 -0.39 5.53 -2.61
C GLY A 179 -1.73 5.78 -1.91
N ILE A 180 -2.81 6.06 -2.66
CA ILE A 180 -4.19 6.06 -2.16
C ILE A 180 -4.79 4.67 -2.39
N ASP A 181 -5.32 4.07 -1.33
CA ASP A 181 -5.91 2.73 -1.37
C ASP A 181 -7.27 2.74 -2.04
N GLN A 182 -8.19 3.60 -1.58
CA GLN A 182 -9.55 3.67 -2.12
C GLN A 182 -10.05 5.10 -2.31
N ILE A 183 -10.89 5.27 -3.33
CA ILE A 183 -11.65 6.50 -3.56
C ILE A 183 -13.09 6.12 -3.82
N TRP A 184 -13.97 6.78 -3.09
CA TRP A 184 -15.41 6.65 -3.20
C TRP A 184 -16.02 8.00 -3.53
N GLU A 185 -17.14 8.01 -4.24
CA GLU A 185 -17.85 9.26 -4.56
C GLU A 185 -19.37 9.14 -4.33
N LYS A 186 -19.99 10.26 -3.97
CA LYS A 186 -21.44 10.40 -3.83
C LYS A 186 -21.88 11.79 -4.29
N PRO A 187 -22.93 11.94 -5.11
CA PRO A 187 -23.52 13.25 -5.38
C PRO A 187 -24.00 13.92 -4.09
N ASN A 188 -23.73 15.21 -3.93
CA ASN A 188 -24.16 15.97 -2.75
C ASN A 188 -25.34 16.90 -3.07
N ASN A 189 -26.03 17.36 -2.03
CA ASN A 189 -27.24 18.19 -2.16
C ASN A 189 -26.96 19.61 -2.70
N ALA A 190 -25.68 20.01 -2.78
CA ALA A 190 -25.26 21.31 -3.33
C ALA A 190 -24.99 21.26 -4.85
N GLY A 191 -25.33 20.15 -5.51
CA GLY A 191 -25.08 19.94 -6.95
C GLY A 191 -23.62 19.60 -7.26
N GLY A 192 -22.82 19.27 -6.25
CA GLY A 192 -21.44 18.79 -6.38
C GLY A 192 -21.30 17.29 -6.10
N THR A 193 -20.06 16.86 -5.90
CA THR A 193 -19.74 15.48 -5.51
C THR A 193 -18.91 15.50 -4.23
N ASP A 194 -19.31 14.68 -3.25
CA ASP A 194 -18.49 14.38 -2.09
C ASP A 194 -17.62 13.16 -2.41
N PHE A 195 -16.31 13.36 -2.39
CA PHE A 195 -15.31 12.31 -2.56
C PHE A 195 -14.79 11.89 -1.19
N LEU A 196 -14.62 10.59 -0.99
CA LEU A 196 -14.02 10.02 0.21
C LEU A 196 -12.78 9.24 -0.19
N ILE A 197 -11.62 9.70 0.29
CA ILE A 197 -10.34 9.02 0.18
C ILE A 197 -10.16 8.17 1.44
N VAL A 198 -9.93 6.88 1.26
CA VAL A 198 -9.73 5.95 2.37
C VAL A 198 -8.33 5.39 2.31
N GLU A 199 -7.64 5.50 3.44
CA GLU A 199 -6.40 4.77 3.70
C GLU A 199 -6.74 3.51 4.50
N ALA A 200 -6.34 2.36 3.99
CA ALA A 200 -6.68 1.06 4.52
C ALA A 200 -5.51 0.47 5.32
N LYS A 201 -5.76 0.10 6.58
CA LYS A 201 -4.77 -0.53 7.45
C LYS A 201 -5.23 -1.92 7.84
N GLY A 202 -4.38 -2.90 7.55
CA GLY A 202 -4.60 -4.26 8.03
C GLY A 202 -4.46 -4.40 9.55
N PRO A 203 -4.79 -5.57 10.11
CA PRO A 203 -4.78 -5.77 11.56
C PRO A 203 -3.41 -5.48 12.18
N GLY A 204 -3.38 -4.54 13.12
CA GLY A 204 -2.17 -4.13 13.83
C GLY A 204 -1.14 -3.35 12.99
N ALA A 205 -1.53 -2.85 11.81
CA ALA A 205 -0.76 -1.87 11.05
C ALA A 205 -1.15 -0.45 11.45
N SER A 206 -0.18 0.48 11.43
CA SER A 206 -0.40 1.90 11.72
C SER A 206 -0.12 2.76 10.48
N VAL A 207 -0.58 4.01 10.52
CA VAL A 207 -0.10 5.04 9.57
C VAL A 207 1.39 5.25 9.73
N ASN A 208 2.09 5.36 8.59
CA ASN A 208 3.52 5.61 8.59
C ASN A 208 3.77 7.12 8.69
N SER A 209 4.33 7.57 9.80
CA SER A 209 4.94 8.89 9.90
C SER A 209 6.40 8.81 9.47
N SER A 210 6.74 9.43 8.34
CA SER A 210 8.14 9.52 7.89
C SER A 210 8.70 10.90 8.24
N VAL A 211 9.88 10.96 8.84
CA VAL A 211 10.62 12.21 9.01
C VAL A 211 11.30 12.68 7.71
N PHE A 212 11.23 11.87 6.65
CA PHE A 212 11.86 12.13 5.35
C PHE A 212 10.89 12.73 4.33
N VAL A 213 9.67 13.07 4.73
CA VAL A 213 8.73 13.85 3.91
C VAL A 213 8.67 15.29 4.43
N PRO A 214 8.33 16.28 3.58
CA PRO A 214 8.11 17.63 4.05
C PRO A 214 7.01 17.69 5.12
N PRO A 215 7.03 18.67 6.04
CA PRO A 215 5.91 18.91 6.95
C PRO A 215 4.59 19.09 6.19
N GLY A 216 3.51 18.46 6.67
CA GLY A 216 2.20 18.46 5.99
C GLY A 216 2.08 17.49 4.83
N TYR A 217 3.05 16.59 4.63
CA TYR A 217 3.04 15.51 3.63
C TYR A 217 3.12 14.11 4.26
N SER A 218 2.82 14.00 5.56
CA SER A 218 2.63 12.68 6.18
C SER A 218 1.39 12.02 5.61
N GLN A 219 1.30 10.69 5.73
CA GLN A 219 0.18 9.94 5.20
C GLN A 219 -1.16 10.50 5.71
N MET A 220 -2.07 10.80 4.78
CA MET A 220 -3.37 11.45 5.02
C MET A 220 -3.34 12.93 5.47
N ASP A 221 -2.18 13.60 5.44
CA ASP A 221 -2.14 15.07 5.49
C ASP A 221 -2.64 15.68 4.17
N GLU A 222 -3.09 16.94 4.20
CA GLU A 222 -3.58 17.63 3.01
C GLU A 222 -2.54 17.67 1.88
N GLY A 223 -1.27 17.91 2.18
CA GLY A 223 -0.19 17.91 1.19
C GLY A 223 0.05 16.52 0.59
N TRP A 224 -0.08 15.46 1.39
CA TRP A 224 0.00 14.08 0.91
C TRP A 224 -1.15 13.76 -0.06
N VAL A 225 -2.37 14.16 0.28
CA VAL A 225 -3.54 13.96 -0.58
C VAL A 225 -3.39 14.74 -1.88
N ALA A 226 -3.01 16.02 -1.81
CA ALA A 226 -2.76 16.84 -3.00
C ALA A 226 -1.69 16.21 -3.91
N ASN A 227 -0.59 15.73 -3.33
CA ASN A 227 0.50 15.11 -4.07
C ASN A 227 0.06 13.83 -4.81
N HIS A 228 -0.76 12.99 -4.17
CA HIS A 228 -1.23 11.76 -4.79
C HIS A 228 -2.35 12.01 -5.81
N LEU A 229 -3.24 12.97 -5.58
CA LEU A 229 -4.21 13.41 -6.60
C LEU A 229 -3.52 13.99 -7.84
N TYR A 230 -2.46 14.77 -7.66
CA TYR A 230 -1.60 15.20 -8.78
C TYR A 230 -1.04 14.00 -9.54
N SER A 231 -0.43 13.05 -8.83
CA SER A 231 0.16 11.85 -9.47
C SER A 231 -0.87 11.02 -10.22
N MET A 232 -2.03 10.77 -9.61
CA MET A 232 -3.15 10.06 -10.25
C MET A 232 -3.62 10.77 -11.50
N SER A 233 -3.87 12.09 -11.43
CA SER A 233 -4.32 12.88 -12.57
C SER A 233 -3.30 12.90 -13.70
N ASN A 234 -2.02 13.11 -13.37
CA ASN A 234 -0.93 13.16 -14.34
C ASN A 234 -0.66 11.80 -15.00
N ASN A 235 -0.90 10.70 -14.28
CA ASN A 235 -0.79 9.34 -14.81
C ASN A 235 -2.08 8.83 -15.48
N GLY A 236 -3.03 9.71 -15.79
CA GLY A 236 -4.25 9.37 -16.53
C GLY A 236 -5.23 8.49 -15.75
N ARG A 237 -5.17 8.48 -14.41
CA ARG A 237 -6.11 7.72 -13.58
C ARG A 237 -7.43 8.48 -13.49
N ALA A 238 -8.51 7.87 -13.99
CA ALA A 238 -9.82 8.49 -14.10
C ALA A 238 -10.34 9.07 -12.77
N ALA A 239 -10.20 8.35 -11.65
CA ALA A 239 -10.62 8.82 -10.33
C ALA A 239 -9.89 10.11 -9.90
N GLY A 240 -8.57 10.18 -10.12
CA GLY A 240 -7.79 11.38 -9.81
C GLY A 240 -8.19 12.56 -10.70
N GLN A 241 -8.31 12.33 -12.02
CA GLN A 241 -8.76 13.37 -12.96
C GLN A 241 -10.16 13.89 -12.61
N ARG A 242 -11.06 12.98 -12.20
CA ARG A 242 -12.43 13.33 -11.79
C ARG A 242 -12.46 14.28 -10.61
N ILE A 243 -11.68 14.00 -9.55
CA ILE A 243 -11.56 14.87 -8.37
C ILE A 243 -10.93 16.21 -8.76
N VAL A 244 -9.80 16.17 -9.49
CA VAL A 244 -9.07 17.37 -9.93
C VAL A 244 -9.98 18.31 -10.73
N ASN A 245 -10.75 17.76 -11.67
CA ASN A 245 -11.68 18.54 -12.48
C ASN A 245 -12.87 19.06 -11.66
N ALA A 246 -13.44 18.24 -10.78
CA ALA A 246 -14.61 18.61 -9.97
C ALA A 246 -14.33 19.76 -9.00
N LEU A 247 -13.14 19.77 -8.40
CA LEU A 247 -12.71 20.83 -7.49
C LEU A 247 -11.96 21.97 -8.20
N GLY A 248 -11.62 21.82 -9.48
CA GLY A 248 -10.77 22.78 -10.18
C GLY A 248 -9.38 22.89 -9.53
N LEU A 249 -8.80 21.75 -9.15
CA LEU A 249 -7.49 21.69 -8.52
C LEU A 249 -6.40 22.09 -9.51
N GLN A 250 -5.55 23.00 -9.07
CA GLN A 250 -4.31 23.35 -9.76
C GLN A 250 -3.14 23.06 -8.83
N PHE A 251 -2.07 22.48 -9.37
CA PHE A 251 -0.94 22.02 -8.59
C PHE A 251 0.33 22.83 -8.89
N VAL A 252 1.17 22.97 -7.88
CA VAL A 252 2.52 23.53 -7.99
C VAL A 252 3.53 22.56 -7.40
N ASN A 253 4.76 22.56 -7.92
CA ASN A 253 5.87 21.85 -7.28
C ASN A 253 6.28 22.62 -6.01
N ALA A 254 5.77 22.20 -4.87
CA ALA A 254 5.96 22.87 -3.59
C ALA A 254 7.36 22.60 -3.01
N TYR A 255 7.89 21.40 -3.24
CA TYR A 255 9.23 20.99 -2.80
C TYR A 255 9.95 20.25 -3.93
N PRO A 256 10.68 20.97 -4.79
CA PRO A 256 11.49 20.33 -5.84
C PRO A 256 12.66 19.58 -5.22
N ASN A 257 12.84 18.31 -5.59
CA ASN A 257 13.97 17.46 -5.18
C ASN A 257 14.25 17.51 -3.66
N PHE A 258 13.21 17.28 -2.86
CA PHE A 258 13.25 17.49 -1.41
C PHE A 258 14.38 16.69 -0.74
N SER A 259 15.12 17.35 0.15
CA SER A 259 16.30 16.80 0.84
C SER A 259 17.35 16.18 -0.09
N GLY A 260 17.51 16.73 -1.31
CA GLY A 260 18.50 16.26 -2.29
C GLY A 260 18.12 14.93 -2.97
N ALA A 261 16.89 14.45 -2.77
CA ALA A 261 16.38 13.27 -3.43
C ALA A 261 15.82 13.60 -4.83
N ILE A 262 15.58 12.57 -5.64
CA ILE A 262 14.96 12.67 -6.98
C ILE A 262 13.46 13.02 -6.87
N LYS A 263 12.85 12.83 -5.70
CA LYS A 263 11.41 12.99 -5.51
C LYS A 263 11.05 14.46 -5.25
N SER A 264 10.11 14.97 -6.03
CA SER A 264 9.44 16.25 -5.78
C SER A 264 8.08 16.02 -5.11
N TYR A 265 7.60 17.02 -4.36
CA TYR A 265 6.28 17.00 -3.73
C TYR A 265 5.42 18.15 -4.25
N TYR A 266 4.18 17.82 -4.59
CA TYR A 266 3.24 18.75 -5.21
C TYR A 266 2.18 19.20 -4.20
N GLY A 267 1.88 20.49 -4.19
CA GLY A 267 0.83 21.10 -3.37
C GLY A 267 -0.19 21.83 -4.24
N LEU A 268 -1.19 22.45 -3.63
CA LEU A 268 -2.17 23.26 -4.34
C LEU A 268 -1.65 24.66 -4.66
N ALA A 269 -1.91 25.12 -5.88
CA ALA A 269 -1.68 26.48 -6.31
C ALA A 269 -2.68 27.42 -5.63
N GLN A 270 -2.30 28.69 -5.40
CA GLN A 270 -3.22 29.73 -4.93
C GLN A 270 -4.37 30.00 -5.93
N THR A 271 -4.16 29.69 -7.21
CA THR A 271 -5.13 29.82 -8.30
C THR A 271 -6.13 28.66 -8.38
N SER A 272 -5.98 27.65 -7.52
CA SER A 272 -6.88 26.49 -7.42
C SER A 272 -8.27 26.93 -6.95
N ARG A 273 -9.34 26.37 -7.56
CA ARG A 273 -10.74 26.83 -7.35
C ARG A 273 -11.53 26.01 -6.33
N HIS A 274 -10.85 25.16 -5.56
CA HIS A 274 -11.46 24.22 -4.62
C HIS A 274 -12.36 24.89 -3.58
N LYS A 275 -11.99 26.09 -3.11
CA LYS A 275 -12.77 26.82 -2.09
C LYS A 275 -14.14 27.30 -2.59
N GLN A 276 -14.29 27.48 -3.91
CA GLN A 276 -15.56 27.86 -4.53
C GLN A 276 -16.33 26.65 -5.08
N SER A 277 -15.75 25.45 -5.06
CA SER A 277 -16.43 24.26 -5.58
C SER A 277 -17.53 23.78 -4.64
N ALA A 278 -18.66 23.36 -5.22
CA ALA A 278 -19.69 22.63 -4.50
C ALA A 278 -19.22 21.20 -4.13
N SER A 279 -18.20 20.68 -4.80
CA SER A 279 -17.61 19.36 -4.53
C SER A 279 -16.63 19.43 -3.36
N ARG A 280 -16.49 18.31 -2.64
CA ARG A 280 -15.69 18.23 -1.41
C ARG A 280 -14.86 16.96 -1.40
N VAL A 281 -13.70 17.00 -0.76
CA VAL A 281 -12.87 15.81 -0.54
C VAL A 281 -12.75 15.59 0.97
N TYR A 282 -13.05 14.37 1.38
CA TYR A 282 -12.91 13.88 2.73
C TYR A 282 -11.86 12.78 2.78
N GLY A 283 -11.20 12.64 3.93
CA GLY A 283 -10.24 11.59 4.22
C GLY A 283 -10.60 10.84 5.48
N THR A 284 -10.35 9.54 5.47
CA THR A 284 -10.40 8.71 6.68
C THR A 284 -9.37 7.58 6.59
N VAL A 285 -8.82 7.20 7.75
CA VAL A 285 -8.07 5.96 7.91
C VAL A 285 -9.02 4.92 8.47
N VAL A 286 -9.02 3.73 7.88
CA VAL A 286 -9.79 2.57 8.37
C VAL A 286 -8.83 1.46 8.75
N GLU A 287 -8.97 0.96 9.97
CA GLU A 287 -8.17 -0.12 10.52
C GLU A 287 -9.01 -1.40 10.65
N ALA A 288 -8.55 -2.48 10.04
CA ALA A 288 -9.19 -3.79 10.11
C ALA A 288 -9.14 -4.36 11.53
N GLN A 289 -10.28 -4.84 12.00
CA GLN A 289 -10.40 -5.54 13.28
C GLN A 289 -11.24 -6.81 13.12
N TRP A 290 -10.76 -7.93 13.65
CA TRP A 290 -11.57 -9.13 13.80
C TRP A 290 -12.46 -9.01 15.03
N LEU A 291 -13.76 -9.18 14.83
CA LEU A 291 -14.76 -9.19 15.89
C LEU A 291 -14.78 -10.56 16.58
N SER A 292 -15.33 -10.60 17.79
CA SER A 292 -15.45 -11.84 18.56
C SER A 292 -16.35 -12.89 17.93
N ASP A 293 -17.23 -12.49 17.00
CA ASP A 293 -18.15 -13.35 16.25
C ASP A 293 -17.56 -13.87 14.92
N GLY A 294 -16.29 -13.57 14.65
CA GLY A 294 -15.59 -14.03 13.46
C GLY A 294 -15.71 -13.11 12.24
N ARG A 295 -16.53 -12.05 12.30
CA ARG A 295 -16.62 -11.06 11.21
C ARG A 295 -15.37 -10.19 11.14
N LEU A 296 -15.01 -9.82 9.91
CA LEU A 296 -14.12 -8.70 9.65
C LEU A 296 -14.92 -7.41 9.86
N GLY A 297 -14.54 -6.68 10.89
CA GLY A 297 -15.02 -5.33 11.17
C GLY A 297 -13.91 -4.30 11.00
N HIS A 298 -14.17 -3.10 11.51
CA HIS A 298 -13.30 -1.95 11.31
C HIS A 298 -13.35 -0.96 12.48
N ASN A 299 -12.23 -0.26 12.70
CA ASN A 299 -12.19 1.03 13.38
C ASN A 299 -11.87 2.11 12.36
N HIS A 300 -12.25 3.36 12.62
CA HIS A 300 -11.97 4.45 11.69
C HIS A 300 -11.66 5.75 12.43
N SER A 301 -10.86 6.60 11.80
CA SER A 301 -10.65 7.97 12.24
C SER A 301 -11.87 8.84 11.92
N THR A 302 -12.01 9.96 12.63
CA THR A 302 -12.94 11.02 12.20
C THR A 302 -12.60 11.51 10.80
N TRP A 303 -13.62 11.82 10.01
CA TRP A 303 -13.42 12.38 8.68
C TRP A 303 -12.75 13.75 8.74
N VAL A 304 -11.69 13.89 7.95
CA VAL A 304 -11.02 15.16 7.72
C VAL A 304 -11.51 15.72 6.39
N ARG A 305 -12.01 16.95 6.39
CA ARG A 305 -12.30 17.65 5.13
C ARG A 305 -11.01 18.34 4.66
N TYR A 306 -10.58 18.02 3.44
CA TYR A 306 -9.43 18.67 2.81
C TYR A 306 -9.87 19.87 1.97
N PHE A 307 -8.90 20.75 1.70
CA PHE A 307 -9.02 21.85 0.74
C PHE A 307 -10.17 22.80 1.11
N THR A 308 -10.16 23.28 2.35
CA THR A 308 -11.13 24.28 2.86
C THR A 308 -10.63 25.70 2.70
#